data_AF-A0A9E5XHD1-F1
#
_entry.id   AF-A0A9E5XHD1-F1
#
_cell.length_a   1.000
_cell.length_b   1.000
_cell.length_c   1.000
_cell.angle_alpha   90.00
_cell.angle_beta   90.00
_cell.angle_gamma   90.00
#
_symmetry.space_group_name_H-M   'P 1'
#
loop_
_entity.id
_entity.type
_entity.pdbx_description
1 polymer ?
#
loop_
_entity_poly.entity_id
_entity_poly.type
_entity_poly.pdbx_seq_one_letter_code
_entity_poly.pdbx_strand_id
1 'polypeptide(L)'
;KGWHRESVGQCPDGSPRVLRQLYWLDGELWNSPVTAFDFGWRFGQGDLVPYAPRRSDGSPAVFAADNLVPDVAYCVYPLDGIDLSEEIRRRAPPGKTATSPISEGLTGLDTWLWYEGGDEILPFTLTFTDPGSNITMEIEAWATLEAFTWDMGDGTILTSAVPGSADDLPGSAAATHLYERKGDYTITFVAEWNGTYRWRQLPGGAWSTPIPFADNPAVIATTFTYPVSEVRAVLSP
;
A
#
# COMPACT_ATOMS: atom_id res chain seq x y z
N LYS A 1 -15.08 5.21 -45.44
CA LYS A 1 -14.20 4.72 -44.35
C LYS A 1 -14.74 5.30 -43.05
N GLY A 2 -15.60 4.56 -42.36
CA GLY A 2 -16.15 4.97 -41.07
C GLY A 2 -15.18 4.58 -39.96
N TRP A 3 -14.99 5.46 -39.00
CA TRP A 3 -14.22 5.16 -37.79
C TRP A 3 -15.07 4.23 -36.93
N HIS A 4 -14.55 3.02 -36.69
CA HIS A 4 -15.17 2.09 -35.76
C HIS A 4 -14.69 2.49 -34.37
N ARG A 5 -15.57 3.09 -33.57
CA ARG A 5 -15.34 3.20 -32.13
C ARG A 5 -15.52 1.81 -31.56
N GLU A 6 -14.43 1.07 -31.41
CA GLU A 6 -14.47 -0.20 -30.70
C GLU A 6 -14.82 0.12 -29.24
N SER A 7 -15.89 -0.48 -28.75
CA SER A 7 -16.32 -0.35 -27.36
C SER A 7 -15.15 -0.70 -26.46
N VAL A 8 -14.70 0.28 -25.67
CA VAL A 8 -13.56 0.11 -24.78
C VAL A 8 -13.97 -0.94 -23.74
N GLY A 9 -13.37 -2.12 -23.81
CA GLY A 9 -13.70 -3.27 -22.96
C GLY A 9 -13.20 -3.11 -21.52
N GLN A 10 -13.32 -4.17 -20.73
CA GLN A 10 -12.68 -4.25 -19.41
C GLN A 10 -11.26 -4.84 -19.53
N CYS A 11 -10.37 -4.43 -18.63
CA CYS A 11 -9.10 -5.10 -18.45
C CYS A 11 -9.31 -6.50 -17.81
N PRO A 12 -8.30 -7.40 -17.85
CA PRO A 12 -8.43 -8.75 -17.31
C PRO A 12 -8.85 -8.83 -15.83
N ASP A 13 -8.57 -7.77 -15.06
CA ASP A 13 -8.95 -7.59 -13.65
C ASP A 13 -10.31 -6.89 -13.47
N GLY A 14 -11.04 -6.63 -14.56
CA GLY A 14 -12.31 -5.91 -14.57
C GLY A 14 -12.17 -4.38 -14.55
N SER A 15 -10.94 -3.84 -14.48
CA SER A 15 -10.71 -2.39 -14.44
C SER A 15 -11.11 -1.68 -15.75
N PRO A 16 -11.43 -0.38 -15.72
CA PRO A 16 -11.76 0.37 -16.92
C PRO A 16 -10.55 0.44 -17.85
N ARG A 17 -10.74 0.01 -19.10
CA ARG A 17 -9.77 0.27 -20.17
C ARG A 17 -10.09 1.64 -20.77
N VAL A 18 -9.07 2.45 -21.04
CA VAL A 18 -9.21 3.77 -21.64
C VAL A 18 -8.32 3.86 -22.87
N LEU A 19 -8.86 4.40 -23.97
CA LEU A 19 -8.08 4.73 -25.16
C LEU A 19 -7.53 6.14 -25.01
N ARG A 20 -6.20 6.28 -25.16
CA ARG A 20 -5.55 7.58 -25.20
C ARG A 20 -4.75 7.75 -26.48
N GLN A 21 -4.90 8.91 -27.11
CA GLN A 21 -4.07 9.30 -28.22
C GLN A 21 -2.79 9.93 -27.66
N LEU A 22 -1.65 9.27 -27.91
CA LEU A 22 -0.33 9.78 -27.53
C LEU A 22 0.28 10.54 -28.72
N TYR A 23 0.87 11.70 -28.43
CA TYR A 23 1.54 12.52 -29.45
C TYR A 23 3.05 12.47 -29.22
N TRP A 24 3.80 12.27 -30.30
CA TRP A 24 5.25 12.29 -30.30
C TRP A 24 5.74 13.60 -30.94
N LEU A 25 6.41 14.44 -30.15
CA LEU A 25 6.96 15.72 -30.59
C LEU A 25 8.46 15.72 -30.29
N ASP A 26 9.27 15.74 -31.35
CA ASP A 26 10.73 15.93 -31.31
C ASP A 26 11.48 15.04 -30.29
N GLY A 27 11.06 13.78 -30.12
CA GLY A 27 11.73 12.81 -29.24
C GLY A 27 11.33 12.85 -27.76
N GLU A 28 10.40 13.73 -27.38
CA GLU A 28 9.83 13.79 -26.02
C GLU A 28 8.37 13.32 -26.00
N LEU A 29 8.01 12.58 -24.95
CA LEU A 29 6.66 12.08 -24.74
C LEU A 29 5.83 13.16 -24.02
N TRP A 30 4.86 13.75 -24.73
CA TRP A 30 4.02 14.82 -24.16
C TRP A 30 2.72 14.27 -23.60
N ASN A 31 2.46 14.57 -22.32
CA ASN A 31 1.38 14.00 -21.53
C ASN A 31 0.27 15.06 -21.28
N SER A 32 -0.39 15.53 -22.33
CA SER A 32 -1.42 16.58 -22.23
C SER A 32 -2.86 15.99 -22.21
N PRO A 33 -3.79 16.54 -21.41
CA PRO A 33 -5.22 16.26 -21.53
C PRO A 33 -5.79 17.10 -22.69
N VAL A 34 -5.65 16.63 -23.93
CA VAL A 34 -6.32 17.28 -25.06
C VAL A 34 -7.72 16.67 -25.19
N THR A 35 -8.75 17.50 -25.08
CA THR A 35 -10.12 17.02 -25.24
C THR A 35 -10.43 16.83 -26.73
N ALA A 36 -11.09 15.73 -27.09
CA ALA A 36 -11.40 15.38 -28.48
C ALA A 36 -12.22 16.45 -29.25
N PHE A 37 -12.82 17.42 -28.54
CA PHE A 37 -13.56 18.53 -29.14
C PHE A 37 -12.66 19.64 -29.71
N ASP A 38 -11.38 19.70 -29.34
CA ASP A 38 -10.44 20.69 -29.89
C ASP A 38 -10.06 20.40 -31.36
N PHE A 39 -10.35 19.19 -31.86
CA PHE A 39 -10.02 18.76 -33.23
C PHE A 39 -11.26 18.57 -34.12
N GLY A 40 -12.26 19.44 -33.96
CA GLY A 40 -13.42 19.53 -34.86
C GLY A 40 -13.11 20.02 -36.29
N TRP A 41 -11.87 19.94 -36.75
CA TRP A 41 -11.46 20.40 -38.08
C TRP A 41 -10.65 19.33 -38.80
N ARG A 42 -11.12 18.97 -40.00
CA ARG A 42 -10.36 18.18 -40.96
C ARG A 42 -9.13 19.00 -41.36
N PHE A 43 -7.98 18.71 -40.77
CA PHE A 43 -6.73 19.23 -41.29
C PHE A 43 -6.28 18.35 -42.43
N GLY A 44 -6.16 18.94 -43.62
CA GLY A 44 -5.37 18.36 -44.69
C GLY A 44 -3.91 18.35 -44.26
N GLN A 45 -3.10 17.49 -44.89
CA GLN A 45 -1.66 17.47 -44.69
C GLN A 45 -1.09 18.89 -44.90
N GLY A 46 -0.63 19.54 -43.83
CA GLY A 46 -0.04 20.88 -43.86
C GLY A 46 -0.89 22.02 -43.27
N ASP A 47 -2.07 21.78 -42.72
CA ASP A 47 -2.85 22.85 -42.08
C ASP A 47 -2.36 23.20 -40.66
N LEU A 48 -2.31 24.49 -40.35
CA LEU A 48 -1.93 25.03 -39.05
C LEU A 48 -3.10 24.93 -38.05
N VAL A 49 -2.85 24.34 -36.89
CA VAL A 49 -3.81 24.32 -35.78
C VAL A 49 -3.81 25.70 -35.08
N PRO A 50 -4.96 26.41 -35.00
CA PRO A 50 -5.04 27.64 -34.21
C PRO A 50 -4.70 27.33 -32.75
N TYR A 51 -3.82 28.14 -32.14
CA TYR A 51 -3.33 27.98 -30.75
C TYR A 51 -2.39 26.80 -30.49
N ALA A 52 -1.77 26.23 -31.53
CA ALA A 52 -0.67 25.28 -31.34
C ALA A 52 0.44 25.89 -30.45
N PRO A 53 0.98 25.15 -29.46
CA PRO A 53 2.18 25.54 -28.74
C PRO A 53 3.29 25.91 -29.72
N ARG A 54 3.99 27.02 -29.48
CA ARG A 54 5.15 27.39 -30.27
C ARG A 54 6.36 26.62 -29.77
N ARG A 55 7.24 26.23 -30.69
CA ARG A 55 8.58 25.76 -30.35
C ARG A 55 9.34 26.85 -29.59
N SER A 56 10.40 26.47 -28.89
CA SER A 56 11.28 27.41 -28.17
C SER A 56 11.90 28.48 -29.09
N ASP A 57 11.97 28.21 -30.40
CA ASP A 57 12.40 29.14 -31.45
C ASP A 57 11.27 30.07 -31.97
N GLY A 58 10.06 29.97 -31.43
CA GLY A 58 8.91 30.79 -31.80
C GLY A 58 8.16 30.34 -33.06
N SER A 59 8.57 29.25 -33.71
CA SER A 59 7.86 28.66 -34.85
C SER A 59 6.60 27.89 -34.41
N PRO A 60 5.53 27.86 -35.22
CA PRO A 60 4.35 27.04 -34.92
C PRO A 60 4.72 25.55 -34.96
N ALA A 61 4.29 24.77 -33.96
CA ALA A 61 4.40 23.32 -34.01
C ALA A 61 3.54 22.80 -35.18
N VAL A 62 4.20 22.23 -36.19
CA VAL A 62 3.52 21.55 -37.29
C VAL A 62 3.20 20.14 -36.83
N PHE A 63 1.91 19.85 -36.62
CA PHE A 63 1.46 18.48 -36.37
C PHE A 63 1.55 17.71 -37.69
N ALA A 64 2.57 16.88 -37.84
CA ALA A 64 2.56 15.86 -38.89
C ALA A 64 1.50 14.81 -38.49
N ALA A 65 0.41 14.69 -39.25
CA ALA A 65 -0.60 13.64 -39.07
C ALA A 65 0.01 12.22 -39.07
N ASP A 66 1.21 12.11 -39.64
CA ASP A 66 2.01 10.90 -39.81
C ASP A 66 2.66 10.41 -38.49
N ASN A 67 2.69 11.26 -37.44
CA ASN A 67 3.24 10.94 -36.11
C ASN A 67 2.17 10.69 -35.04
N LEU A 68 0.91 10.46 -35.44
CA LEU A 68 -0.09 9.93 -34.53
C LEU A 68 0.30 8.49 -34.16
N VAL A 69 0.78 8.30 -32.93
CA VAL A 69 0.91 6.96 -32.36
C VAL A 69 -0.50 6.36 -32.33
N PRO A 70 -0.71 5.09 -32.74
CA PRO A 70 -2.03 4.46 -32.64
C PRO A 70 -2.57 4.61 -31.22
N ASP A 71 -3.89 4.75 -31.09
CA ASP A 71 -4.57 4.84 -29.79
C ASP A 71 -4.02 3.76 -28.85
N VAL A 72 -3.31 4.19 -27.81
CA VAL A 72 -2.77 3.27 -26.81
C VAL A 72 -3.85 3.08 -25.77
N ALA A 73 -4.37 1.86 -25.71
CA ALA A 73 -5.28 1.47 -24.65
C ALA A 73 -4.48 1.21 -23.37
N TYR A 74 -4.82 1.88 -22.27
CA TYR A 74 -4.26 1.63 -20.95
C TYR A 74 -5.35 1.22 -19.96
N CYS A 75 -4.97 0.48 -18.92
CA CYS A 75 -5.85 0.13 -17.81
C CYS A 75 -5.69 1.20 -16.73
N VAL A 76 -6.82 1.62 -16.15
CA VAL A 76 -6.82 2.52 -14.99
C VAL A 76 -6.92 1.65 -13.75
N TYR A 77 -5.84 1.55 -12.97
CA TYR A 77 -5.84 0.69 -11.79
C TYR A 77 -6.35 1.44 -10.55
N PRO A 78 -7.16 0.78 -9.70
CA PRO A 78 -7.80 1.41 -8.54
C PRO A 78 -6.82 1.91 -7.48
N LEU A 79 -5.60 1.36 -7.44
CA LEU A 79 -4.57 1.75 -6.49
C LEU A 79 -3.48 2.64 -7.10
N ASP A 80 -3.66 3.11 -8.35
CA ASP A 80 -2.69 4.03 -8.96
C ASP A 80 -2.57 5.30 -8.10
N GLY A 81 -1.36 5.57 -7.61
CA GLY A 81 -1.11 6.71 -6.71
C GLY A 81 -1.65 6.56 -5.28
N ILE A 82 -2.14 5.39 -4.89
CA ILE A 82 -2.54 5.07 -3.51
C ILE A 82 -1.62 4.00 -2.94
N ASP A 83 -0.84 4.35 -1.91
CA ASP A 83 -0.14 3.37 -1.09
C ASP A 83 -1.10 2.82 -0.02
N LEU A 84 -1.73 1.68 -0.32
CA LEU A 84 -2.65 1.04 0.61
C LEU A 84 -1.95 0.58 1.89
N SER A 85 -0.68 0.17 1.83
CA SER A 85 0.10 -0.18 3.03
C SER A 85 0.24 1.02 3.95
N GLU A 86 0.49 2.21 3.39
CA GLU A 86 0.56 3.45 4.16
C GLU A 86 -0.78 3.82 4.78
N GLU A 87 -1.87 3.69 4.03
CA GLU A 87 -3.22 3.96 4.52
C GLU A 87 -3.63 3.01 5.66
N ILE A 88 -3.20 1.75 5.59
CA ILE A 88 -3.35 0.76 6.66
C ILE A 88 -2.48 1.14 7.87
N ARG A 89 -1.18 1.44 7.67
CA ARG A 89 -0.28 1.89 8.76
C ARG A 89 -0.84 3.09 9.52
N ARG A 90 -1.46 4.03 8.81
CA ARG A 90 -2.08 5.22 9.43
C ARG A 90 -3.31 4.91 10.27
N ARG A 91 -4.04 3.85 9.94
CA ARG A 91 -5.33 3.47 10.58
C ARG A 91 -5.19 2.35 11.60
N ALA A 92 -4.11 1.60 11.56
CA ALA A 92 -3.87 0.52 12.49
C ALA A 92 -3.99 1.03 13.93
N PRO A 93 -4.74 0.31 14.78
CA PRO A 93 -4.80 0.61 16.20
C PRO A 93 -3.38 0.67 16.78
N PRO A 94 -3.12 1.56 17.75
CA PRO A 94 -1.84 1.55 18.45
C PRO A 94 -1.70 0.21 19.16
N GLY A 95 -0.75 -0.60 18.69
CA GLY A 95 -0.39 -1.87 19.28
C GLY A 95 0.86 -1.75 20.12
N LYS A 96 0.95 -2.53 21.20
CA LYS A 96 2.17 -2.64 22.00
C LYS A 96 2.47 -4.09 22.31
N THR A 97 3.76 -4.40 22.42
CA THR A 97 4.18 -5.62 23.10
C THR A 97 3.98 -5.45 24.59
N ALA A 98 3.34 -6.43 25.19
CA ALA A 98 3.28 -6.60 26.63
C ALA A 98 4.10 -7.83 27.02
N THR A 99 4.71 -7.78 28.19
CA THR A 99 5.61 -8.81 28.70
C THR A 99 5.27 -9.17 30.14
N SER A 100 5.65 -10.39 30.52
CA SER A 100 5.71 -10.80 31.91
C SER A 100 7.05 -11.51 32.14
N PRO A 101 7.90 -11.02 33.07
CA PRO A 101 7.71 -9.81 33.88
C PRO A 101 7.66 -8.50 33.06
N ILE A 102 6.91 -7.51 33.54
CA ILE A 102 6.56 -6.29 32.77
C ILE A 102 7.75 -5.35 32.56
N SER A 103 8.55 -5.09 33.61
CA SER A 103 9.57 -4.03 33.58
C SER A 103 11.01 -4.53 33.49
N GLU A 104 11.28 -5.76 33.93
CA GLU A 104 12.63 -6.30 34.05
C GLU A 104 12.59 -7.83 34.03
N GLY A 105 13.38 -8.43 33.16
CA GLY A 105 13.57 -9.87 33.10
C GLY A 105 14.62 -10.34 34.09
N LEU A 106 14.60 -11.64 34.40
CA LEU A 106 15.62 -12.27 35.21
C LEU A 106 16.33 -13.35 34.41
N THR A 107 17.65 -13.42 34.53
CA THR A 107 18.42 -14.47 33.88
C THR A 107 17.95 -15.85 34.34
N GLY A 108 17.72 -16.75 33.40
CA GLY A 108 17.27 -18.11 33.69
C GLY A 108 15.78 -18.24 34.05
N LEU A 109 14.99 -17.18 33.88
CA LEU A 109 13.53 -17.22 33.98
C LEU A 109 12.88 -16.83 32.65
N ASP A 110 11.72 -17.41 32.40
CA ASP A 110 10.93 -17.14 31.20
C ASP A 110 10.40 -15.70 31.20
N THR A 111 10.49 -15.08 30.03
CA THR A 111 9.80 -13.86 29.64
C THR A 111 8.71 -14.24 28.66
N TRP A 112 7.45 -14.06 29.07
CA TRP A 112 6.28 -14.29 28.21
C TRP A 112 5.91 -13.02 27.48
N LEU A 113 5.55 -13.12 26.20
CA LEU A 113 5.20 -11.99 25.34
C LEU A 113 3.80 -12.18 24.74
N TRP A 114 3.06 -11.08 24.63
CA TRP A 114 1.80 -11.00 23.90
C TRP A 114 1.62 -9.59 23.31
N TYR A 115 0.69 -9.47 22.38
CA TYR A 115 0.30 -8.21 21.76
C TYR A 115 -0.97 -7.66 22.43
N GLU A 116 -0.94 -6.37 22.78
CA GLU A 116 -2.13 -5.63 23.21
C GLU A 116 -2.45 -4.56 22.18
N GLY A 117 -3.63 -4.67 21.56
CA GLY A 117 -4.13 -3.74 20.56
C GLY A 117 -5.34 -4.33 19.83
N GLY A 118 -5.88 -3.56 18.89
CA GLY A 118 -6.85 -4.13 17.94
C GLY A 118 -6.15 -5.01 16.90
N ASP A 119 -6.84 -6.03 16.44
CA ASP A 119 -6.44 -7.01 15.41
C ASP A 119 -7.21 -6.82 14.09
N GLU A 120 -8.17 -5.89 14.05
CA GLU A 120 -8.97 -5.58 12.88
C GLU A 120 -8.98 -4.06 12.60
N ILE A 121 -8.87 -3.71 11.31
CA ILE A 121 -9.18 -2.39 10.79
C ILE A 121 -10.49 -2.50 10.02
N LEU A 122 -11.53 -1.85 10.57
CA LEU A 122 -12.85 -1.80 9.95
C LEU A 122 -12.79 -1.15 8.55
N PRO A 123 -13.75 -1.49 7.67
CA PRO A 123 -13.80 -0.93 6.32
C PRO A 123 -13.73 0.60 6.28
N PHE A 124 -12.86 1.12 5.43
CA PHE A 124 -12.71 2.54 5.14
C PHE A 124 -12.71 2.81 3.65
N THR A 125 -13.10 4.02 3.26
CA THR A 125 -13.18 4.41 1.86
C THR A 125 -12.09 5.39 1.45
N LEU A 126 -11.66 5.26 0.19
CA LEU A 126 -10.77 6.18 -0.51
C LEU A 126 -11.39 6.50 -1.88
N THR A 127 -10.95 7.59 -2.49
CA THR A 127 -11.36 7.98 -3.83
C THR A 127 -10.13 8.35 -4.65
N PHE A 128 -10.06 7.82 -5.86
CA PHE A 128 -9.03 8.13 -6.83
C PHE A 128 -9.68 8.66 -8.10
N THR A 129 -9.13 9.73 -8.68
CA THR A 129 -9.54 10.20 -10.00
C THR A 129 -8.33 10.17 -10.91
N ASP A 130 -8.40 9.39 -11.98
CA ASP A 130 -7.33 9.33 -12.97
C ASP A 130 -7.24 10.67 -13.72
N PRO A 131 -6.11 11.38 -13.66
CA PRO A 131 -5.95 12.65 -14.36
C PRO A 131 -6.00 12.50 -15.88
N GLY A 132 -5.72 11.31 -16.43
CA GLY A 132 -5.74 11.05 -17.87
C GLY A 132 -7.13 10.87 -18.47
N SER A 133 -8.01 10.15 -17.77
CA SER A 133 -9.35 9.77 -18.23
C SER A 133 -10.49 10.51 -17.52
N ASN A 134 -10.19 11.18 -16.41
CA ASN A 134 -11.17 11.77 -15.49
C ASN A 134 -12.18 10.73 -14.94
N ILE A 135 -11.80 9.46 -14.94
CA ILE A 135 -12.58 8.38 -14.29
C ILE A 135 -12.29 8.45 -12.79
N THR A 136 -13.35 8.56 -12.00
CA THR A 136 -13.29 8.46 -10.54
C THR A 136 -13.61 7.03 -10.11
N MET A 137 -12.80 6.48 -9.22
CA MET A 137 -13.01 5.21 -8.56
C MET A 137 -13.15 5.43 -7.05
N GLU A 138 -14.10 4.72 -6.45
CA GLU A 138 -14.19 4.57 -5.00
C GLU A 138 -13.59 3.23 -4.62
N ILE A 139 -12.78 3.22 -3.57
CA ILE A 139 -12.10 2.04 -3.04
C ILE A 139 -12.58 1.86 -1.61
N GLU A 140 -12.96 0.64 -1.26
CA GLU A 140 -13.24 0.26 0.12
C GLU A 140 -12.20 -0.79 0.53
N ALA A 141 -11.51 -0.54 1.63
CA ALA A 141 -10.43 -1.40 2.12
C ALA A 141 -10.59 -1.69 3.62
N TRP A 142 -10.10 -2.84 4.04
CA TRP A 142 -10.05 -3.30 5.43
C TRP A 142 -8.80 -4.15 5.61
N ALA A 143 -8.41 -4.43 6.86
CA ALA A 143 -7.23 -5.25 7.12
C ALA A 143 -7.33 -6.00 8.44
N THR A 144 -6.66 -7.13 8.52
CA THR A 144 -6.54 -7.95 9.73
C THR A 144 -5.08 -8.21 10.05
N LEU A 145 -4.78 -8.26 11.34
CA LEU A 145 -3.45 -8.57 11.85
C LEU A 145 -3.22 -10.08 11.74
N GLU A 146 -2.14 -10.50 11.08
CA GLU A 146 -1.92 -11.92 10.76
C GLU A 146 -0.63 -12.51 11.34
N ALA A 147 0.43 -11.72 11.49
CA ALA A 147 1.70 -12.23 12.00
C ALA A 147 2.35 -11.29 13.01
N PHE A 148 3.00 -11.92 13.98
CA PHE A 148 3.66 -11.29 15.12
C PHE A 148 5.09 -11.79 15.17
N THR A 149 6.06 -10.89 15.15
CA THR A 149 7.49 -11.23 15.24
C THR A 149 8.15 -10.41 16.33
N TRP A 150 8.93 -11.06 17.19
CA TRP A 150 9.76 -10.42 18.20
C TRP A 150 11.23 -10.75 17.96
N ASP A 151 12.06 -9.72 17.76
CA ASP A 151 13.51 -9.80 17.92
C ASP A 151 13.83 -9.47 19.38
N MET A 152 14.47 -10.41 20.08
CA MET A 152 14.77 -10.31 21.50
C MET A 152 16.03 -9.49 21.80
N GLY A 153 16.72 -8.99 20.77
CA GLY A 153 17.93 -8.17 20.93
C GLY A 153 19.18 -8.95 21.33
N ASP A 154 19.08 -10.27 21.49
CA ASP A 154 20.19 -11.21 21.70
C ASP A 154 20.48 -12.08 20.45
N GLY A 155 19.80 -11.80 19.35
CA GLY A 155 19.84 -12.56 18.09
C GLY A 155 18.73 -13.61 17.97
N THR A 156 17.93 -13.83 19.01
CA THR A 156 16.76 -14.72 18.96
C THR A 156 15.57 -14.00 18.32
N ILE A 157 14.95 -14.66 17.34
CA ILE A 157 13.72 -14.21 16.69
C ILE A 157 12.59 -15.21 17.03
N LEU A 158 11.45 -14.69 17.49
CA LEU A 158 10.26 -15.45 17.84
C LEU A 158 9.09 -15.00 16.97
N THR A 159 8.26 -15.94 16.52
CA THR A 159 7.11 -15.66 15.66
C THR A 159 5.84 -16.31 16.20
N SER A 160 4.70 -15.63 16.05
CA SER A 160 3.38 -16.17 16.36
C SER A 160 2.37 -15.78 15.28
N ALA A 161 1.35 -16.62 15.09
CA ALA A 161 0.18 -16.32 14.26
C ALA A 161 -1.02 -15.81 15.10
N VAL A 162 -0.87 -15.77 16.42
CA VAL A 162 -1.89 -15.30 17.36
C VAL A 162 -1.31 -14.23 18.29
N PRO A 163 -2.11 -13.23 18.71
CA PRO A 163 -1.65 -12.14 19.57
C PRO A 163 -1.29 -12.60 20.99
N GLY A 164 -1.80 -13.74 21.44
CA GLY A 164 -1.69 -14.21 22.83
C GLY A 164 -2.48 -13.34 23.80
N SER A 165 -2.39 -13.65 25.10
CA SER A 165 -2.98 -12.85 26.17
C SER A 165 -2.29 -13.11 27.51
N ALA A 166 -2.57 -12.24 28.49
CA ALA A 166 -2.13 -12.40 29.87
C ALA A 166 -3.04 -13.30 30.72
N ASP A 167 -4.22 -13.69 30.21
CA ASP A 167 -5.31 -14.26 31.03
C ASP A 167 -4.99 -15.67 31.57
N ASP A 168 -4.17 -16.46 30.87
CA ASP A 168 -3.82 -17.84 31.23
C ASP A 168 -2.33 -18.12 31.01
N LEU A 169 -1.45 -17.28 31.57
CA LEU A 169 -0.01 -17.50 31.48
C LEU A 169 0.43 -18.77 32.24
N PRO A 170 1.33 -19.60 31.67
CA PRO A 170 2.04 -19.38 30.41
C PRO A 170 1.29 -19.86 29.14
N GLY A 171 0.17 -20.55 29.27
CA GLY A 171 -0.54 -21.22 28.16
C GLY A 171 -1.08 -20.28 27.07
N SER A 172 -1.37 -19.02 27.40
CA SER A 172 -1.89 -18.02 26.47
C SER A 172 -0.82 -17.08 25.89
N ALA A 173 0.46 -17.22 26.23
CA ALA A 173 1.50 -16.36 25.68
C ALA A 173 1.63 -16.55 24.16
N ALA A 174 1.86 -15.47 23.42
CA ALA A 174 2.16 -15.57 21.99
C ALA A 174 3.57 -16.11 21.75
N ALA A 175 4.50 -15.72 22.60
CA ALA A 175 5.88 -16.19 22.56
C ALA A 175 6.47 -16.27 23.98
N THR A 176 7.51 -17.08 24.14
CA THR A 176 8.26 -17.22 25.39
C THR A 176 9.75 -17.19 25.08
N HIS A 177 10.52 -16.45 25.86
CA HIS A 177 11.97 -16.34 25.74
C HIS A 177 12.67 -16.50 27.08
N LEU A 178 13.88 -17.05 27.08
CA LEU A 178 14.72 -17.13 28.27
C LEU A 178 16.06 -16.45 28.01
N TYR A 179 16.34 -15.39 28.77
CA TYR A 179 17.63 -14.71 28.71
C TYR A 179 18.67 -15.42 29.57
N GLU A 180 19.79 -15.82 28.97
CA GLU A 180 20.88 -16.49 29.69
C GLU A 180 21.87 -15.52 30.37
N ARG A 181 21.89 -14.27 29.93
CA ARG A 181 22.84 -13.25 30.38
C ARG A 181 22.10 -11.99 30.79
N LYS A 182 22.64 -11.30 31.79
CA LYS A 182 22.15 -9.97 32.18
C LYS A 182 22.61 -8.93 31.16
N GLY A 183 21.80 -7.89 30.99
CA GLY A 183 22.08 -6.80 30.06
C GLY A 183 20.81 -6.03 29.71
N ASP A 184 21.00 -4.91 29.02
CA ASP A 184 19.89 -4.16 28.43
C ASP A 184 19.65 -4.67 27.01
N TYR A 185 18.52 -5.33 26.80
CA TYR A 185 18.13 -5.83 25.49
C TYR A 185 17.17 -4.85 24.81
N THR A 186 17.26 -4.71 23.49
CA THR A 186 16.28 -3.95 22.71
C THR A 186 15.35 -4.93 22.04
N ILE A 187 14.13 -5.04 22.56
CA ILE A 187 13.11 -5.89 21.94
C ILE A 187 12.47 -5.11 20.79
N THR A 188 12.49 -5.68 19.60
CA THR A 188 11.78 -5.15 18.42
C THR A 188 10.61 -6.04 18.10
N PHE A 189 9.41 -5.49 18.16
CA PHE A 189 8.19 -6.16 17.75
C PHE A 189 7.75 -5.67 16.38
N VAL A 190 7.36 -6.62 15.54
CA VAL A 190 6.85 -6.39 14.18
C VAL A 190 5.48 -7.06 14.04
N ALA A 191 4.50 -6.26 13.67
CA ALA A 191 3.13 -6.66 13.35
C ALA A 191 2.91 -6.57 11.84
N GLU A 192 2.44 -7.65 11.22
CA GLU A 192 2.09 -7.68 9.79
C GLU A 192 0.58 -7.66 9.60
N TRP A 193 0.08 -6.62 8.92
CA TRP A 193 -1.32 -6.45 8.59
C TRP A 193 -1.57 -6.82 7.13
N ASN A 194 -2.49 -7.75 6.90
CA ASN A 194 -2.94 -8.13 5.58
C ASN A 194 -4.20 -7.36 5.21
N GLY A 195 -4.08 -6.56 4.15
CA GLY A 195 -5.17 -5.77 3.60
C GLY A 195 -6.02 -6.55 2.62
N THR A 196 -7.28 -6.17 2.51
CA THR A 196 -8.15 -6.53 1.39
C THR A 196 -8.88 -5.28 0.93
N TYR A 197 -9.06 -5.13 -0.38
CA TYR A 197 -9.80 -4.01 -0.93
C TYR A 197 -10.75 -4.45 -2.03
N ARG A 198 -11.77 -3.63 -2.28
CA ARG A 198 -12.60 -3.68 -3.48
C ARG A 198 -12.78 -2.27 -4.00
N TRP A 199 -13.21 -2.14 -5.24
CA TRP A 199 -13.36 -0.85 -5.89
C TRP A 199 -14.60 -0.81 -6.77
N ARG A 200 -15.10 0.39 -7.06
CA ARG A 200 -16.13 0.64 -8.06
C ARG A 200 -15.89 1.93 -8.80
N GLN A 201 -16.30 1.99 -10.06
CA GLN A 201 -16.30 3.24 -10.82
C GLN A 201 -17.47 4.15 -10.37
N LEU A 202 -17.21 5.44 -10.23
CA LEU A 202 -18.24 6.44 -10.00
C LEU A 202 -18.61 7.20 -11.29
N PRO A 203 -19.89 7.57 -11.46
CA PRO A 203 -21.04 7.15 -10.66
C PRO A 203 -21.57 5.76 -11.08
N GLY A 204 -22.06 4.98 -10.11
CA GLY A 204 -22.97 3.84 -10.36
C GLY A 204 -22.33 2.50 -10.78
N GLY A 205 -21.00 2.38 -10.79
CA GLY A 205 -20.33 1.10 -11.03
C GLY A 205 -20.64 0.07 -9.94
N ALA A 206 -20.66 -1.21 -10.32
CA ALA A 206 -20.71 -2.31 -9.36
C ALA A 206 -19.36 -2.44 -8.64
N TRP A 207 -19.40 -2.92 -7.40
CA TRP A 207 -18.18 -3.30 -6.68
C TRP A 207 -17.51 -4.49 -7.36
N SER A 208 -16.20 -4.43 -7.47
CA SER A 208 -15.37 -5.59 -7.78
C SER A 208 -15.43 -6.62 -6.65
N THR A 209 -15.01 -7.85 -6.96
CA THR A 209 -14.74 -8.86 -5.93
C THR A 209 -13.59 -8.38 -5.04
N PRO A 210 -13.62 -8.68 -3.72
CA PRO A 210 -12.50 -8.37 -2.84
C PRO A 210 -11.17 -8.94 -3.37
N ILE A 211 -10.14 -8.10 -3.36
CA ILE A 211 -8.78 -8.38 -3.83
C ILE A 211 -7.86 -8.34 -2.61
N PRO A 212 -7.17 -9.45 -2.27
CA PRO A 212 -6.21 -9.45 -1.18
C PRO A 212 -4.97 -8.63 -1.57
N PHE A 213 -4.42 -7.93 -0.61
CA PHE A 213 -3.21 -7.13 -0.76
C PHE A 213 -1.99 -7.95 -0.32
N ALA A 214 -1.80 -9.10 -0.96
CA ALA A 214 -0.88 -10.15 -0.50
C ALA A 214 0.61 -9.84 -0.72
N ASP A 215 0.96 -9.00 -1.69
CA ASP A 215 2.35 -8.77 -2.08
C ASP A 215 3.05 -7.62 -1.32
N ASN A 216 2.34 -6.92 -0.42
CA ASN A 216 2.90 -5.78 0.31
C ASN A 216 2.20 -5.52 1.66
N PRO A 217 2.25 -6.46 2.62
CA PRO A 217 1.61 -6.28 3.92
C PRO A 217 2.05 -4.98 4.59
N ALA A 218 1.13 -4.36 5.34
CA ALA A 218 1.48 -3.19 6.14
C ALA A 218 2.22 -3.64 7.40
N VAL A 219 3.53 -3.40 7.41
CA VAL A 219 4.40 -3.74 8.53
C VAL A 219 4.48 -2.57 9.51
N ILE A 220 4.22 -2.84 10.78
CA ILE A 220 4.34 -1.86 11.88
C ILE A 220 5.33 -2.41 12.90
N ALA A 221 6.36 -1.62 13.20
CA ALA A 221 7.39 -2.00 14.16
C ALA A 221 7.39 -1.09 15.38
N THR A 222 7.61 -1.66 16.56
CA THR A 222 7.82 -0.94 17.82
C THR A 222 9.03 -1.50 18.53
N THR A 223 9.76 -0.64 19.25
CA THR A 223 10.98 -1.03 19.97
C THR A 223 10.93 -0.51 21.39
N PHE A 224 11.38 -1.31 22.35
CA PHE A 224 11.55 -0.88 23.73
C PHE A 224 12.76 -1.57 24.38
N THR A 225 13.35 -0.90 25.37
CA THR A 225 14.43 -1.47 26.17
C THR A 225 13.85 -2.40 27.23
N TYR A 226 14.43 -3.58 27.38
CA TYR A 226 14.08 -4.57 28.38
C TYR A 226 15.32 -4.96 29.18
N PRO A 227 15.49 -4.42 30.41
CA PRO A 227 16.62 -4.78 31.25
C PRO A 227 16.44 -6.21 31.76
N VAL A 228 17.54 -6.96 31.80
CA VAL A 228 17.61 -8.29 32.39
C VAL A 228 18.68 -8.30 33.46
N SER A 229 18.32 -8.68 34.68
CA SER A 229 19.25 -8.80 35.80
C SER A 229 19.49 -10.24 36.24
N GLU A 230 20.60 -10.44 36.92
CA GLU A 230 20.98 -11.73 37.49
C GLU A 230 20.80 -11.65 39.01
N VAL A 231 19.96 -12.52 39.58
CA VAL A 231 19.81 -12.65 41.03
C VAL A 231 20.79 -13.70 41.53
N ARG A 232 21.71 -13.26 42.40
CA ARG A 232 22.64 -14.15 43.10
C ARG A 232 22.26 -14.21 44.58
N ALA A 233 22.03 -15.41 45.10
CA ALA A 233 21.87 -15.58 46.54
C ALA A 233 23.21 -15.26 47.23
N VAL A 234 23.20 -14.24 48.10
CA VAL A 234 24.32 -13.96 49.00
C VAL A 234 24.00 -14.67 50.31
N LEU A 235 24.79 -15.69 50.65
CA LEU A 235 24.79 -16.25 52.00
C LEU A 235 25.48 -15.24 52.92
N SER A 236 24.69 -14.50 53.70
CA SER A 236 25.21 -13.67 54.79
C SER A 236 25.64 -14.58 55.95
N PRO A 237 26.87 -14.41 56.49
CA PRO A 237 27.42 -15.24 57.57
C PRO A 237 26.73 -15.03 58.92
#